data_AF-A0A2V7S722-F1
#
_entry.id   AF-A0A2V7S722-F1
#
_cell.length_a   1.000
_cell.length_b   1.000
_cell.length_c   1.000
_cell.angle_alpha   90.00
_cell.angle_beta   90.00
_cell.angle_gamma   90.00
#
_symmetry.space_group_name_H-M   'P 1'
#
loop_
_entity.id
_entity.type
_entity.pdbx_description
1 polymer ?
#
loop_
_entity_poly.entity_id
_entity_poly.type
_entity_poly.pdbx_seq_one_letter_code
_entity_poly.pdbx_strand_id
1 'polypeptide(L)'
;LALLALIALRGKRWAYLEFVVLGLLYFPAQTHFRVHAPKCEQLLPTMHVLVLSLHSYAYIALFAGFYWMSWVQFRRSDARGIWALLATLLVGALVEIAEGMTGRGHCRVRDLVPDAAGALGAALLLAVWSRLRRKPAYVRLVRPHPAAAPHPAAPTSRAVVPPRGVVPPPPPPVPPRRVVPPPADFASGPSPVTPSADIAPTHEVAPRESIAARPAVVQRLQTILGRLREMLQRLWMTIRGRRRTIVVGVVLLALVGTGAFVILRLRAVAPGVTEQPNAAPPPPALQPPPPPPPRPLQSEAEGYYEPTYQFTVSDRRFTRLTLRPQPFVTFSRIVTRQEVGCEDARIGPAAVHLRCELESVGMVTIDGQFTSRSITNRLDAPVLNALITITNTRGETLFRARESFYWHAPD
;
A
#
# COMPACT_ATOMS: atom_id res chain seq x y z
N LEU A 1 13.18 -1.44 -1.79
CA LEU A 1 11.90 -0.92 -1.25
C LEU A 1 10.67 -1.72 -1.68
N ALA A 2 10.38 -1.91 -2.98
CA ALA A 2 9.17 -2.61 -3.44
C ALA A 2 9.00 -4.05 -2.87
N LEU A 3 10.08 -4.83 -2.83
CA LEU A 3 10.06 -6.18 -2.23
C LEU A 3 9.70 -6.14 -0.74
N LEU A 4 10.29 -5.20 0.01
CA LEU A 4 9.98 -5.01 1.43
C LEU A 4 8.52 -4.60 1.64
N ALA A 5 7.97 -3.73 0.79
CA ALA A 5 6.55 -3.36 0.83
C ALA A 5 5.63 -4.58 0.63
N LEU A 6 5.95 -5.47 -0.32
CA LEU A 6 5.19 -6.71 -0.53
C LEU A 6 5.27 -7.66 0.68
N ILE A 7 6.44 -7.79 1.29
CA ILE A 7 6.64 -8.63 2.49
C ILE A 7 5.93 -8.00 3.71
N ALA A 8 5.97 -6.68 3.84
CA ALA A 8 5.25 -5.93 4.87
C ALA A 8 3.73 -6.06 4.69
N LEU A 9 3.21 -6.02 3.47
CA LEU A 9 1.79 -6.28 3.18
C LEU A 9 1.34 -7.71 3.53
N ARG A 10 2.27 -8.66 3.70
CA ARG A 10 1.99 -10.00 4.25
C ARG A 10 1.96 -10.03 5.78
N GLY A 11 2.17 -8.90 6.45
CA GLY A 11 2.15 -8.76 7.91
C GLY A 11 3.45 -9.12 8.61
N LYS A 12 4.58 -9.14 7.88
CA LYS A 12 5.91 -9.30 8.49
C LYS A 12 6.38 -7.95 9.02
N ARG A 13 6.57 -7.85 10.34
CA ARG A 13 6.91 -6.60 11.04
C ARG A 13 8.32 -6.10 10.75
N TRP A 14 9.29 -7.02 10.67
CA TRP A 14 10.69 -6.65 10.38
C TRP A 14 10.80 -5.94 9.01
N ALA A 15 10.14 -6.48 7.97
CA ALA A 15 10.15 -5.87 6.65
C ALA A 15 9.46 -4.50 6.60
N TYR A 16 8.44 -4.26 7.44
CA TYR A 16 7.82 -2.95 7.59
C TYR A 16 8.79 -1.96 8.23
N LEU A 17 9.47 -2.36 9.30
CA LEU A 17 10.47 -1.53 9.97
C LEU A 17 11.63 -1.21 9.03
N GLU A 18 12.17 -2.20 8.32
CA GLU A 18 13.21 -1.98 7.31
C GLU A 18 12.73 -1.06 6.18
N PHE A 19 11.50 -1.22 5.71
CA PHE A 19 10.92 -0.36 4.68
C PHE A 19 10.89 1.10 5.14
N VAL A 20 10.43 1.37 6.37
CA VAL A 20 10.36 2.72 6.94
C VAL A 20 11.76 3.30 7.13
N VAL A 21 12.68 2.55 7.74
CA VAL A 21 14.05 3.01 8.00
C VAL A 21 14.79 3.29 6.70
N LEU A 22 14.75 2.39 5.72
CA LEU A 22 15.40 2.60 4.43
C LEU A 22 14.76 3.73 3.63
N GLY A 23 13.43 3.90 3.74
CA GLY A 23 12.71 5.01 3.13
C GLY A 23 13.16 6.36 3.68
N LEU A 24 13.35 6.46 5.01
CA LEU A 24 13.84 7.69 5.64
C LEU A 24 15.33 7.96 5.36
N LEU A 25 16.15 6.91 5.32
CA LEU A 25 17.59 7.01 5.01
C LEU A 25 17.86 7.34 3.54
N TYR A 26 16.90 7.12 2.64
CA TYR A 26 17.05 7.42 1.22
C TYR A 26 17.36 8.90 0.96
N PHE A 27 16.70 9.81 1.67
CA PHE A 27 16.88 11.26 1.51
C PHE A 27 18.29 11.75 1.90
N PRO A 28 18.80 11.48 3.12
CA PRO A 28 20.16 11.87 3.47
C PRO A 28 21.21 11.12 2.65
N ALA A 29 20.95 9.90 2.20
CA ALA A 29 21.86 9.19 1.29
C ALA A 29 22.03 9.92 -0.05
N GLN A 30 20.98 10.57 -0.57
CA GLN A 30 21.07 11.37 -1.81
C GLN A 30 21.91 12.65 -1.67
N THR A 31 22.18 13.11 -0.45
CA THR A 31 23.04 14.26 -0.18
C THR A 31 24.38 13.88 0.41
N HIS A 32 24.78 12.60 0.31
CA HIS A 32 25.99 12.06 0.96
C HIS A 32 26.04 12.40 2.46
N PHE A 33 24.88 12.38 3.13
CA PHE A 33 24.70 12.70 4.54
C PHE A 33 25.14 14.13 4.91
N ARG A 34 25.15 15.06 3.94
CA ARG A 34 25.31 16.49 4.21
C ARG A 34 23.98 17.08 4.65
N VAL A 35 23.81 17.15 5.97
CA VAL A 35 22.57 17.56 6.62
C VAL A 35 22.61 19.06 6.92
N HIS A 36 21.56 19.77 6.55
CA HIS A 36 21.39 21.19 6.88
C HIS A 36 20.25 21.36 7.88
N ALA A 37 20.32 22.38 8.73
CA ALA A 37 19.22 22.69 9.64
C ALA A 37 17.96 23.03 8.82
N PRO A 38 16.86 22.26 8.95
CA PRO A 38 15.67 22.49 8.14
C PRO A 38 15.00 23.80 8.57
N LYS A 39 14.77 24.70 7.61
CA LYS A 39 13.89 25.86 7.82
C LYS A 39 12.46 25.43 7.52
N CYS A 40 11.70 25.14 8.57
CA CYS A 40 10.30 24.71 8.44
C CYS A 40 9.37 25.94 8.29
N GLU A 41 8.60 25.98 7.21
CA GLU A 41 7.55 26.99 7.03
C GLU A 41 6.31 26.55 7.82
N GLN A 42 5.99 27.25 8.90
CA GLN A 42 4.80 27.03 9.74
C GLN A 42 3.52 27.68 9.18
N LEU A 43 3.49 28.04 7.90
CA LEU A 43 2.33 28.66 7.28
C LEU A 43 1.14 27.68 7.26
N LEU A 44 0.09 28.03 8.00
CA LEU A 44 -1.19 27.33 7.96
C LEU A 44 -1.71 27.31 6.50
N PRO A 45 -2.13 26.15 5.98
CA PRO A 45 -2.55 26.03 4.59
C PRO A 45 -3.80 26.88 4.34
N THR A 46 -3.69 27.87 3.44
CA THR A 46 -4.83 28.62 2.92
C THR A 46 -5.67 27.70 2.02
N MET A 47 -7.01 27.89 1.98
CA MET A 47 -7.94 26.99 1.26
C MET A 47 -7.59 26.77 -0.23
N HIS A 48 -7.05 27.79 -0.90
CA HIS A 48 -6.58 27.68 -2.30
C HIS A 48 -5.38 26.73 -2.46
N VAL A 49 -4.45 26.72 -1.50
CA VAL A 49 -3.27 25.86 -1.51
C VAL A 49 -3.65 24.40 -1.22
N LEU A 50 -4.70 24.22 -0.42
CA LEU A 50 -5.29 22.92 -0.07
C LEU A 50 -5.85 22.20 -1.31
N VAL A 51 -6.63 22.91 -2.14
CA VAL A 51 -7.20 22.36 -3.39
C VAL A 51 -6.11 22.00 -4.40
N LEU A 52 -5.04 22.80 -4.46
CA LEU A 52 -3.99 22.58 -5.44
C LEU A 52 -3.04 21.44 -5.05
N SER A 53 -2.83 21.22 -3.74
CA SER A 53 -2.05 20.09 -3.23
C SER A 53 -2.77 18.74 -3.45
N LEU A 54 -4.11 18.74 -3.49
CA LEU A 54 -4.92 17.56 -3.80
C LEU A 54 -4.79 17.06 -5.24
N HIS A 55 -4.17 17.82 -6.15
CA HIS A 55 -3.88 17.37 -7.51
C HIS A 55 -2.62 16.50 -7.60
N SER A 56 -1.87 16.33 -6.50
CA SER A 56 -0.73 15.42 -6.42
C SER A 56 -1.18 13.97 -6.20
N TYR A 57 -1.84 13.39 -7.21
CA TYR A 57 -2.41 12.05 -7.15
C TYR A 57 -1.36 10.97 -6.82
N ALA A 58 -0.10 11.18 -7.21
CA ALA A 58 0.99 10.25 -6.92
C ALA A 58 1.30 10.15 -5.41
N TYR A 59 1.39 11.30 -4.72
CA TYR A 59 1.62 11.34 -3.28
C TYR A 59 0.42 10.74 -2.53
N ILE A 60 -0.79 11.13 -2.92
CA ILE A 60 -2.04 10.57 -2.35
C ILE A 60 -2.05 9.05 -2.48
N ALA A 61 -1.68 8.49 -3.63
CA ALA A 61 -1.62 7.05 -3.85
C ALA A 61 -0.53 6.36 -3.01
N LEU A 62 0.65 6.97 -2.87
CA LEU A 62 1.75 6.44 -2.04
C LEU A 62 1.34 6.36 -0.57
N PHE A 63 0.78 7.43 -0.02
CA PHE A 63 0.35 7.48 1.38
C PHE A 63 -0.90 6.65 1.64
N ALA A 64 -1.81 6.52 0.66
CA ALA A 64 -2.89 5.53 0.71
C ALA A 64 -2.35 4.08 0.80
N GLY A 65 -1.33 3.76 0.01
CA GLY A 65 -0.64 2.46 0.05
C GLY A 65 0.07 2.23 1.38
N PHE A 66 0.75 3.24 1.91
CA PHE A 66 1.42 3.18 3.22
C PHE A 66 0.43 3.01 4.37
N TYR A 67 -0.71 3.71 4.34
CA TYR A 67 -1.79 3.54 5.30
C TYR A 67 -2.31 2.10 5.29
N TRP A 68 -2.57 1.54 4.11
CA TRP A 68 -3.01 0.15 3.98
C TRP A 68 -1.98 -0.83 4.55
N MET A 69 -0.70 -0.63 4.24
CA MET A 69 0.39 -1.44 4.77
C MET A 69 0.44 -1.36 6.30
N SER A 70 0.34 -0.16 6.87
CA SER A 70 0.31 0.08 8.32
C SER A 70 -0.91 -0.57 8.98
N TRP A 71 -2.09 -0.49 8.35
CA TRP A 71 -3.32 -1.16 8.80
C TRP A 71 -3.14 -2.68 8.92
N VAL A 72 -2.39 -3.31 8.00
CA VAL A 72 -2.07 -4.74 8.06
C VAL A 72 -1.12 -5.07 9.21
N GLN A 73 -0.25 -4.15 9.63
CA GLN A 73 0.65 -4.37 10.77
C GLN A 73 -0.06 -4.28 12.11
N PHE A 74 -1.00 -3.34 12.25
CA PHE A 74 -1.74 -3.09 13.49
C PHE A 74 -2.95 -4.01 13.72
N ARG A 75 -2.98 -5.21 13.10
CA ARG A 75 -4.12 -6.15 13.16
C ARG A 75 -4.58 -6.57 14.55
N ARG A 76 -3.74 -6.43 15.58
CA ARG A 76 -4.05 -6.79 16.97
C ARG A 76 -4.64 -5.65 17.80
N SER A 77 -4.73 -4.43 17.27
CA SER A 77 -5.28 -3.29 18.00
C SER A 77 -6.73 -3.03 17.59
N ASP A 78 -7.60 -2.76 18.56
CA ASP A 78 -8.98 -2.34 18.32
C ASP A 78 -9.03 -0.99 17.58
N ALA A 79 -8.02 -0.14 17.80
CA ALA A 79 -7.83 1.15 17.16
C ALA A 79 -6.90 1.10 15.93
N ARG A 80 -6.80 -0.05 15.22
CA ARG A 80 -5.86 -0.24 14.10
C ARG A 80 -5.89 0.86 13.03
N GLY A 81 -7.06 1.45 12.79
CA GLY A 81 -7.21 2.56 11.83
C GLY A 81 -6.55 3.85 12.30
N ILE A 82 -6.72 4.16 13.57
CA ILE A 82 -6.11 5.34 14.19
C ILE A 82 -4.59 5.16 14.22
N TRP A 83 -4.09 3.98 14.60
CA TRP A 83 -2.65 3.70 14.58
C TRP A 83 -2.05 3.74 13.17
N ALA A 84 -2.77 3.24 12.17
CA ALA A 84 -2.35 3.33 10.78
C ALA A 84 -2.31 4.78 10.29
N LEU A 85 -3.30 5.59 10.67
CA LEU A 85 -3.36 7.01 10.34
C LEU A 85 -2.19 7.77 11.00
N LEU A 86 -1.99 7.59 12.31
CA LEU A 86 -0.90 8.19 13.06
C LEU A 86 0.46 7.80 12.47
N ALA A 87 0.68 6.53 12.15
CA ALA A 87 1.92 6.09 11.52
C ALA A 87 2.13 6.73 10.14
N THR A 88 1.05 6.89 9.36
CA THR A 88 1.11 7.51 8.03
C THR A 88 1.47 9.00 8.12
N LEU A 89 0.83 9.74 9.02
CA LEU A 89 1.13 11.15 9.26
C LEU A 89 2.53 11.35 9.85
N LEU A 90 2.96 10.46 10.75
CA LEU A 90 4.30 10.52 11.34
C LEU A 90 5.37 10.30 10.27
N VAL A 91 5.20 9.30 9.39
CA VAL A 91 6.14 9.07 8.30
C VAL A 91 6.10 10.21 7.30
N GLY A 92 4.93 10.76 6.98
CA GLY A 92 4.80 11.98 6.16
C GLY A 92 5.60 13.15 6.71
N ALA A 93 5.41 13.46 7.99
CA ALA A 93 6.18 14.50 8.68
C ALA A 93 7.69 14.24 8.69
N LEU A 94 8.10 12.98 8.88
CA LEU A 94 9.51 12.61 8.81
C LEU A 94 10.10 12.74 7.40
N VAL A 95 9.32 12.45 6.35
CA VAL A 95 9.72 12.65 4.96
C VAL A 95 9.90 14.14 4.68
N GLU A 96 8.96 14.99 5.10
CA GLU A 96 9.07 16.45 4.96
C GLU A 96 10.29 17.02 5.67
N ILE A 97 10.55 16.56 6.90
CA ILE A 97 11.75 16.95 7.65
C ILE A 97 13.01 16.47 6.93
N ALA A 98 13.03 15.22 6.46
CA ALA A 98 14.17 14.65 5.76
C ALA A 98 14.45 15.38 4.44
N GLU A 99 13.43 15.73 3.68
CA GLU A 99 13.55 16.55 2.46
C GLU A 99 14.06 17.96 2.79
N GLY A 100 13.52 18.60 3.83
CA GLY A 100 13.99 19.90 4.31
C GLY A 100 15.47 19.90 4.72
N MET A 101 15.94 18.79 5.30
CA MET A 101 17.35 18.60 5.68
C MET A 101 18.30 18.46 4.48
N THR A 102 17.80 18.10 3.29
CA THR A 102 18.61 17.95 2.08
C THR A 102 18.94 19.28 1.38
N GLY A 103 18.36 20.40 1.84
CA GLY A 103 18.57 21.73 1.23
C GLY A 103 17.93 21.91 -0.14
N ARG A 104 17.17 20.92 -0.63
CA ARG A 104 16.42 20.96 -1.91
C ARG A 104 14.98 21.48 -1.76
N GLY A 105 14.52 21.76 -0.55
CA GLY A 105 13.16 22.25 -0.27
C GLY A 105 13.01 22.79 1.15
N HIS A 106 11.89 23.48 1.41
CA HIS A 106 11.45 23.84 2.75
C HIS A 106 10.65 22.66 3.34
N CYS A 107 10.75 22.42 4.65
CA CYS A 107 9.80 21.53 5.32
C CYS A 107 8.47 22.28 5.42
N ARG A 108 7.46 21.89 4.64
CA ARG A 108 6.20 22.62 4.55
C ARG A 108 5.08 21.80 5.17
N VAL A 109 4.44 22.36 6.20
CA VAL A 109 3.32 21.69 6.88
C VAL A 109 2.14 21.40 5.92
N ARG A 110 2.01 22.17 4.84
CA ARG A 110 0.97 21.93 3.82
C ARG A 110 1.15 20.62 3.05
N ASP A 111 2.36 20.08 2.99
CA ASP A 111 2.64 18.86 2.24
C ASP A 111 2.19 17.59 3.03
N LEU A 112 1.80 17.74 4.30
CA LEU A 112 1.03 16.74 5.05
C LEU A 112 -0.43 16.58 4.57
N VAL A 113 -0.97 17.55 3.83
CA VAL A 113 -2.36 17.51 3.32
C VAL A 113 -2.57 16.33 2.37
N PRO A 114 -1.77 16.11 1.31
CA PRO A 114 -1.89 14.93 0.47
C PRO A 114 -1.70 13.61 1.23
N ASP A 115 -0.86 13.58 2.27
CA ASP A 115 -0.64 12.40 3.11
C ASP A 115 -1.90 12.03 3.90
N ALA A 116 -2.50 13.02 4.54
CA ALA A 116 -3.77 12.90 5.25
C ALA A 116 -4.89 12.51 4.28
N ALA A 117 -4.97 13.13 3.11
CA ALA A 117 -5.97 12.83 2.08
C ALA A 117 -5.84 11.38 1.58
N GLY A 118 -4.63 10.91 1.31
CA GLY A 118 -4.36 9.52 0.94
C GLY A 118 -4.76 8.52 2.02
N ALA A 119 -4.37 8.79 3.27
CA ALA A 119 -4.72 7.95 4.41
C ALA A 119 -6.24 7.86 4.64
N LEU A 120 -6.93 9.00 4.63
CA LEU A 120 -8.39 9.08 4.80
C LEU A 120 -9.13 8.42 3.63
N GLY A 121 -8.67 8.63 2.39
CA GLY A 121 -9.22 7.96 1.21
C GLY A 121 -9.10 6.44 1.30
N ALA A 122 -7.92 5.93 1.70
CA ALA A 122 -7.71 4.50 1.93
C ALA A 122 -8.57 3.96 3.08
N ALA A 123 -8.72 4.71 4.17
CA ALA A 123 -9.59 4.36 5.29
C ALA A 123 -11.05 4.25 4.84
N LEU A 124 -11.54 5.20 4.04
CA LEU A 124 -12.89 5.20 3.49
C LEU A 124 -13.10 3.98 2.57
N LEU A 125 -12.17 3.71 1.66
CA LEU A 125 -12.22 2.54 0.78
C LEU A 125 -12.27 1.23 1.58
N LEU A 126 -11.45 1.11 2.62
CA LEU A 126 -11.47 -0.05 3.51
C LEU A 126 -12.79 -0.16 4.28
N ALA A 127 -13.36 0.96 4.73
CA ALA A 127 -14.65 0.99 5.41
C ALA A 127 -15.77 0.53 4.47
N VAL A 128 -15.86 1.10 3.26
CA VAL A 128 -16.83 0.71 2.22
C VAL A 128 -16.67 -0.76 1.85
N TRP A 129 -15.43 -1.20 1.57
CA TRP A 129 -15.13 -2.59 1.26
C TRP A 129 -15.52 -3.54 2.38
N SER A 130 -15.25 -3.18 3.63
CA SER A 130 -15.63 -3.99 4.79
C SER A 130 -17.13 -4.10 4.95
N ARG A 131 -17.89 -3.03 4.65
CA ARG A 131 -19.35 -3.04 4.65
C ARG A 131 -19.91 -3.91 3.53
N LEU A 132 -19.37 -3.80 2.32
CA LEU A 132 -19.77 -4.63 1.17
C LEU A 132 -19.43 -6.12 1.36
N ARG A 133 -18.35 -6.42 2.08
CA ARG A 133 -17.93 -7.79 2.40
C ARG A 133 -18.69 -8.41 3.58
N ARG A 134 -19.33 -7.60 4.43
CA ARG A 134 -20.25 -8.13 5.43
C ARG A 134 -21.43 -8.69 4.66
N LYS A 135 -21.59 -10.02 4.70
CA LYS A 135 -22.82 -10.66 4.20
C LYS A 135 -24.00 -9.91 4.85
N PRO A 136 -25.08 -9.61 4.11
CA PRO A 136 -26.30 -9.13 4.74
C PRO A 136 -26.57 -10.09 5.88
N ALA A 137 -26.77 -9.56 7.09
CA ALA A 137 -27.26 -10.36 8.18
C ALA A 137 -28.58 -10.94 7.68
N TYR A 138 -28.57 -12.19 7.22
CA TYR A 138 -29.79 -12.95 7.09
C TYR A 138 -30.43 -12.80 8.45
N VAL A 139 -31.57 -12.10 8.48
CA VAL A 139 -32.44 -12.02 9.63
C VAL A 139 -32.54 -13.45 10.11
N ARG A 140 -31.89 -13.73 11.25
CA ARG A 140 -32.05 -15.00 11.94
C ARG A 140 -33.51 -14.93 12.36
N LEU A 141 -34.41 -15.43 11.51
CA LEU A 141 -35.76 -15.76 11.91
C LEU A 141 -35.54 -16.68 13.09
N VAL A 142 -35.67 -16.10 14.28
CA VAL A 142 -35.73 -16.83 15.52
C VAL A 142 -36.89 -17.78 15.29
N ARG A 143 -36.55 -19.05 15.10
CA ARG A 143 -37.54 -20.13 15.14
C ARG A 143 -38.30 -19.90 16.44
N PRO A 144 -39.63 -19.71 16.43
CA PRO A 144 -40.39 -19.58 17.65
C PRO A 144 -40.00 -20.76 18.53
N HIS A 145 -39.57 -20.47 19.77
CA HIS A 145 -39.46 -21.51 20.77
C HIS A 145 -40.80 -22.27 20.75
N PRO A 146 -40.84 -23.60 20.57
CA PRO A 146 -42.05 -24.32 20.90
C PRO A 146 -42.37 -23.97 22.35
N ALA A 147 -43.58 -23.46 22.56
CA ALA A 147 -44.08 -23.08 23.87
C ALA A 147 -43.72 -24.16 24.87
N ALA A 148 -43.15 -23.75 26.01
CA ALA A 148 -42.93 -24.63 27.13
C ALA A 148 -44.23 -25.40 27.40
N ALA A 149 -44.15 -26.73 27.32
CA ALA A 149 -45.25 -27.58 27.72
C ALA A 149 -45.68 -27.20 29.15
N PRO A 150 -46.99 -27.16 29.45
CA PRO A 150 -47.45 -26.96 30.82
C PRO A 150 -46.83 -28.04 31.71
N HIS A 151 -46.22 -27.62 32.82
CA HIS A 151 -45.70 -28.55 33.81
C HIS A 151 -46.86 -29.42 34.33
N PRO A 152 -46.72 -30.76 34.38
CA PRO A 152 -47.69 -31.57 35.08
C PRO A 152 -47.64 -31.23 36.57
N ALA A 153 -48.82 -31.06 37.14
CA ALA A 153 -49.06 -30.75 38.53
C ALA A 153 -48.27 -31.70 39.46
N ALA A 154 -47.67 -31.13 40.50
CA ALA A 154 -47.02 -31.87 41.57
C ALA A 154 -48.02 -32.84 42.24
N PRO A 155 -47.67 -34.12 42.45
CA PRO A 155 -48.47 -34.98 43.29
C PRO A 155 -48.24 -34.62 44.76
N THR A 156 -49.37 -34.47 45.43
CA THR A 156 -49.59 -34.22 46.85
C THR A 156 -48.88 -35.23 47.75
N SER A 157 -48.22 -34.71 48.78
CA SER A 157 -47.70 -35.44 49.93
C SER A 157 -48.80 -36.15 50.72
N ARG A 158 -48.67 -37.46 50.94
CA ARG A 158 -49.18 -38.30 52.06
C ARG A 158 -48.93 -39.77 51.67
N ALA A 159 -48.57 -40.73 52.52
CA ALA A 159 -48.39 -40.79 53.96
C ALA A 159 -47.44 -41.96 54.26
N VAL A 160 -46.67 -41.85 55.35
CA VAL A 160 -45.83 -42.91 55.92
C VAL A 160 -46.54 -43.45 57.16
N VAL A 161 -46.83 -44.76 57.24
CA VAL A 161 -46.87 -45.60 58.46
C VAL A 161 -46.75 -47.10 58.03
N PRO A 162 -46.04 -47.98 58.79
CA PRO A 162 -45.42 -49.23 58.34
C PRO A 162 -46.15 -50.51 58.79
N PRO A 163 -45.55 -51.71 58.61
CA PRO A 163 -45.38 -52.56 59.80
C PRO A 163 -44.02 -53.29 59.92
N ARG A 164 -43.73 -53.62 61.18
CA ARG A 164 -42.61 -54.39 61.73
C ARG A 164 -42.52 -55.84 61.21
N GLY A 165 -41.28 -56.36 61.15
CA GLY A 165 -40.94 -57.64 61.80
C GLY A 165 -39.99 -58.61 61.07
N VAL A 166 -38.86 -58.97 61.74
CA VAL A 166 -38.19 -60.30 61.80
C VAL A 166 -37.41 -60.72 60.51
N VAL A 167 -36.13 -61.15 60.42
CA VAL A 167 -35.01 -61.64 61.28
C VAL A 167 -33.71 -61.70 60.40
N PRO A 168 -32.46 -61.64 60.93
CA PRO A 168 -31.20 -61.94 60.19
C PRO A 168 -30.54 -63.27 60.66
N PRO A 169 -29.35 -63.73 60.18
CA PRO A 169 -28.68 -63.77 58.86
C PRO A 169 -28.26 -65.24 58.47
N PRO A 170 -27.37 -65.47 57.47
CA PRO A 170 -26.02 -65.92 57.84
C PRO A 170 -24.85 -65.41 56.93
N PRO A 171 -23.58 -65.49 57.40
CA PRO A 171 -22.38 -65.05 56.67
C PRO A 171 -21.77 -66.12 55.72
N PRO A 172 -20.81 -65.74 54.84
CA PRO A 172 -20.32 -66.58 53.73
C PRO A 172 -19.11 -67.47 54.10
N PRO A 173 -18.90 -68.62 53.42
CA PRO A 173 -17.67 -69.42 53.58
C PRO A 173 -16.79 -69.50 52.31
N VAL A 174 -15.49 -69.26 52.46
CA VAL A 174 -14.33 -69.63 51.58
C VAL A 174 -13.09 -69.69 52.52
N PRO A 175 -12.03 -70.54 52.39
CA PRO A 175 -11.34 -71.03 51.17
C PRO A 175 -10.86 -72.51 51.15
N PRO A 176 -10.26 -73.00 50.04
CA PRO A 176 -10.02 -74.42 49.77
C PRO A 176 -8.63 -74.91 50.20
N ARG A 177 -8.50 -76.23 50.41
CA ARG A 177 -7.25 -76.89 50.80
C ARG A 177 -6.73 -77.80 49.67
N ARG A 178 -5.49 -77.53 49.24
CA ARG A 178 -4.64 -78.37 48.36
C ARG A 178 -4.35 -79.71 49.02
N VAL A 179 -4.39 -80.80 48.24
CA VAL A 179 -3.62 -82.03 48.48
C VAL A 179 -3.17 -82.60 47.11
N VAL A 180 -1.92 -83.05 47.06
CA VAL A 180 -1.11 -83.62 45.96
C VAL A 180 -0.14 -84.61 46.65
N PRO A 181 0.51 -85.64 46.05
CA PRO A 181 0.24 -86.59 44.93
C PRO A 181 0.54 -88.05 45.42
N PRO A 182 1.27 -89.01 44.74
CA PRO A 182 1.52 -89.40 43.32
C PRO A 182 1.33 -90.95 43.11
N PRO A 183 2.01 -91.67 42.18
CA PRO A 183 2.38 -91.46 40.75
C PRO A 183 1.85 -92.61 39.83
N ALA A 184 2.06 -92.52 38.51
CA ALA A 184 2.25 -93.71 37.67
C ALA A 184 3.13 -93.40 36.45
N ASP A 185 4.15 -94.23 36.28
CA ASP A 185 5.17 -94.21 35.24
C ASP A 185 4.72 -94.90 33.93
N PHE A 186 5.56 -94.70 32.91
CA PHE A 186 5.76 -95.48 31.68
C PHE A 186 4.97 -95.12 30.42
N ALA A 187 5.76 -94.66 29.45
CA ALA A 187 5.46 -94.60 28.03
C ALA A 187 6.01 -95.85 27.31
N SER A 188 5.26 -96.37 26.35
CA SER A 188 5.76 -97.12 25.18
C SER A 188 4.62 -97.39 24.19
N GLY A 189 4.80 -97.02 22.91
CA GLY A 189 3.86 -97.24 21.78
C GLY A 189 3.84 -98.70 21.27
N PRO A 190 3.59 -99.01 19.98
CA PRO A 190 3.16 -98.20 18.81
C PRO A 190 1.94 -98.81 18.04
N SER A 191 1.58 -98.21 16.89
CA SER A 191 0.60 -98.60 15.82
C SER A 191 0.76 -100.04 15.25
N PRO A 192 0.02 -100.52 14.20
CA PRO A 192 -1.12 -99.96 13.41
C PRO A 192 -2.27 -101.00 13.14
N VAL A 193 -3.31 -100.59 12.37
CA VAL A 193 -3.91 -101.29 11.21
C VAL A 193 -5.41 -100.93 11.03
N THR A 194 -5.70 -100.43 9.83
CA THR A 194 -6.96 -100.06 9.13
C THR A 194 -7.83 -101.31 8.76
N PRO A 195 -8.96 -101.25 8.01
CA PRO A 195 -9.86 -100.16 7.56
C PRO A 195 -11.39 -100.50 7.60
N SER A 196 -12.21 -99.55 7.07
CA SER A 196 -13.58 -99.65 6.49
C SER A 196 -14.67 -98.98 7.36
N ALA A 197 -15.62 -98.19 6.85
CA ALA A 197 -16.04 -97.82 5.50
C ALA A 197 -16.80 -96.47 5.52
N ASP A 198 -17.05 -95.96 4.31
CA ASP A 198 -18.08 -94.98 3.92
C ASP A 198 -17.87 -93.48 4.22
N ILE A 199 -17.88 -92.69 3.13
CA ILE A 199 -18.87 -91.63 2.82
C ILE A 199 -18.27 -90.68 1.78
N ALA A 200 -18.98 -90.50 0.67
CA ALA A 200 -18.84 -89.41 -0.30
C ALA A 200 -19.95 -88.35 -0.07
N PRO A 201 -19.93 -87.18 -0.72
CA PRO A 201 -18.85 -86.24 -0.99
C PRO A 201 -19.11 -84.87 -0.30
N THR A 202 -18.04 -84.09 -0.12
CA THR A 202 -18.04 -82.76 0.54
C THR A 202 -18.87 -81.71 -0.19
N HIS A 203 -19.86 -81.14 0.51
CA HIS A 203 -20.43 -79.82 0.21
C HIS A 203 -20.00 -78.83 1.30
N GLU A 204 -19.04 -77.96 0.98
CA GLU A 204 -18.73 -76.78 1.79
C GLU A 204 -19.90 -75.80 1.74
N VAL A 205 -20.54 -75.57 2.89
CA VAL A 205 -21.41 -74.41 3.12
C VAL A 205 -20.73 -73.53 4.16
N ALA A 206 -20.15 -72.42 3.71
CA ALA A 206 -19.62 -71.37 4.57
C ALA A 206 -20.76 -70.65 5.34
N PRO A 207 -20.52 -70.13 6.56
CA PRO A 207 -21.56 -69.52 7.38
C PRO A 207 -21.97 -68.13 6.86
N ARG A 208 -23.29 -67.90 6.82
CA ARG A 208 -23.99 -66.76 6.21
C ARG A 208 -23.89 -65.42 6.97
N GLU A 209 -23.11 -65.35 8.06
CA GLU A 209 -23.02 -64.15 8.91
C GLU A 209 -22.00 -63.10 8.44
N SER A 210 -21.07 -63.46 7.55
CA SER A 210 -20.01 -62.54 7.09
C SER A 210 -20.43 -61.54 6.00
N ILE A 211 -21.64 -61.70 5.44
CA ILE A 211 -22.12 -60.90 4.29
C ILE A 211 -22.88 -59.63 4.73
N ALA A 212 -23.49 -59.63 5.93
CA ALA A 212 -24.27 -58.49 6.44
C ALA A 212 -23.43 -57.38 7.12
N ALA A 213 -22.19 -57.69 7.56
CA ALA A 213 -21.30 -56.70 8.19
C ALA A 213 -20.58 -55.79 7.17
N ARG A 214 -20.39 -56.26 5.93
CA ARG A 214 -19.73 -55.50 4.85
C ARG A 214 -20.50 -54.23 4.43
N PRO A 215 -21.83 -54.23 4.21
CA PRO A 215 -22.53 -53.02 3.78
C PRO A 215 -22.52 -51.92 4.86
N ALA A 216 -22.60 -52.25 6.14
CA ALA A 216 -22.59 -51.27 7.23
C ALA A 216 -21.24 -50.56 7.38
N VAL A 217 -20.13 -51.30 7.21
CA VAL A 217 -18.78 -50.72 7.22
C VAL A 217 -18.56 -49.83 5.99
N VAL A 218 -19.03 -50.25 4.82
CA VAL A 218 -18.96 -49.44 3.58
C VAL A 218 -19.78 -48.16 3.72
N GLN A 219 -20.97 -48.21 4.32
CA GLN A 219 -21.80 -47.03 4.54
C GLN A 219 -21.17 -46.03 5.53
N ARG A 220 -20.53 -46.52 6.60
CA ARG A 220 -19.74 -45.67 7.52
C ARG A 220 -18.53 -45.05 6.84
N LEU A 221 -17.84 -45.78 5.97
CA LEU A 221 -16.70 -45.24 5.21
C LEU A 221 -17.14 -44.16 4.21
N GLN A 222 -18.26 -44.37 3.51
CA GLN A 222 -18.81 -43.39 2.57
C GLN A 222 -19.26 -42.11 3.26
N THR A 223 -19.85 -42.19 4.45
CA THR A 223 -20.25 -41.01 5.23
C THR A 223 -19.05 -40.22 5.76
N ILE A 224 -17.97 -40.90 6.18
CA ILE A 224 -16.71 -40.25 6.57
C ILE A 224 -16.06 -39.57 5.36
N LEU A 225 -15.97 -40.25 4.22
CA LEU A 225 -15.42 -39.70 2.98
C LEU A 225 -16.22 -38.49 2.48
N GLY A 226 -17.55 -38.52 2.60
CA GLY A 226 -18.42 -37.39 2.26
C GLY A 226 -18.13 -36.15 3.12
N ARG A 227 -18.02 -36.32 4.44
CA ARG A 227 -17.66 -35.23 5.37
C ARG A 227 -16.26 -34.68 5.10
N LEU A 228 -15.31 -35.55 4.78
CA LEU A 228 -13.93 -35.15 4.50
C LEU A 228 -13.85 -34.36 3.18
N ARG A 229 -14.60 -34.78 2.16
CA ARG A 229 -14.73 -34.06 0.89
C ARG A 229 -15.38 -32.70 1.06
N GLU A 230 -16.43 -32.58 1.87
CA GLU A 230 -17.01 -31.27 2.19
C GLU A 230 -16.04 -30.35 2.93
N MET A 231 -15.33 -30.87 3.93
CA MET A 231 -14.29 -30.09 4.61
C MET A 231 -13.20 -29.64 3.64
N LEU A 232 -12.71 -30.53 2.77
CA LEU A 232 -11.69 -30.21 1.78
C LEU A 232 -12.20 -29.16 0.79
N GLN A 233 -13.46 -29.24 0.36
CA GLN A 233 -14.08 -28.27 -0.54
C GLN A 233 -14.24 -26.90 0.13
N ARG A 234 -14.63 -26.84 1.40
CA ARG A 234 -14.70 -25.58 2.17
C ARG A 234 -13.31 -24.98 2.37
N LEU A 235 -12.31 -25.81 2.66
CA LEU A 235 -10.91 -25.40 2.76
C LEU A 235 -10.37 -24.91 1.41
N TRP A 236 -10.71 -25.60 0.32
CA TRP A 236 -10.31 -25.23 -1.04
C TRP A 236 -10.96 -23.92 -1.48
N MET A 237 -12.25 -23.70 -1.18
CA MET A 237 -12.95 -22.45 -1.50
C MET A 237 -12.41 -21.26 -0.69
N THR A 238 -12.02 -21.48 0.58
CA THR A 238 -11.38 -20.43 1.40
C THR A 238 -9.95 -20.14 0.94
N ILE A 239 -9.17 -21.15 0.54
CA ILE A 239 -7.84 -20.98 -0.05
C ILE A 239 -7.94 -20.30 -1.43
N ARG A 240 -8.87 -20.71 -2.28
CA ARG A 240 -9.11 -20.11 -3.61
C ARG A 240 -9.62 -18.67 -3.50
N GLY A 241 -10.44 -18.36 -2.48
CA GLY A 241 -10.86 -17.01 -2.15
C GLY A 241 -9.71 -16.12 -1.66
N ARG A 242 -8.85 -16.63 -0.77
CA ARG A 242 -7.64 -15.93 -0.30
C ARG A 242 -6.60 -15.74 -1.40
N ARG A 243 -6.39 -16.75 -2.26
CA ARG A 243 -5.51 -16.66 -3.43
C ARG A 243 -6.06 -15.68 -4.46
N ARG A 244 -7.37 -15.65 -4.74
CA ARG A 244 -7.98 -14.64 -5.61
C ARG A 244 -7.82 -13.22 -5.05
N THR A 245 -7.94 -13.01 -3.74
CA THR A 245 -7.69 -11.68 -3.15
C THR A 245 -6.23 -11.26 -3.19
N ILE A 246 -5.30 -12.21 -3.05
CA ILE A 246 -3.86 -11.91 -3.19
C ILE A 246 -3.51 -11.66 -4.65
N VAL A 247 -4.05 -12.43 -5.59
CA VAL A 247 -3.84 -12.23 -7.03
C VAL A 247 -4.44 -10.90 -7.47
N VAL A 248 -5.67 -10.56 -7.06
CA VAL A 248 -6.28 -9.26 -7.38
C VAL A 248 -5.52 -8.11 -6.73
N GLY A 249 -5.05 -8.27 -5.48
CA GLY A 249 -4.23 -7.26 -4.80
C GLY A 249 -2.85 -7.10 -5.44
N VAL A 250 -2.20 -8.19 -5.86
CA VAL A 250 -0.92 -8.18 -6.59
C VAL A 250 -1.10 -7.65 -8.01
N VAL A 251 -2.21 -7.93 -8.68
CA VAL A 251 -2.54 -7.37 -10.00
C VAL A 251 -2.84 -5.88 -9.88
N LEU A 252 -3.57 -5.43 -8.85
CA LEU A 252 -3.75 -4.00 -8.58
C LEU A 252 -2.42 -3.31 -8.25
N LEU A 253 -1.58 -3.89 -7.39
CA LEU A 253 -0.25 -3.36 -7.09
C LEU A 253 0.69 -3.41 -8.29
N ALA A 254 0.59 -4.43 -9.13
CA ALA A 254 1.36 -4.55 -10.35
C ALA A 254 0.86 -3.55 -11.38
N LEU A 255 -0.45 -3.32 -11.54
CA LEU A 255 -1.03 -2.32 -12.45
C LEU A 255 -0.78 -0.89 -11.97
N VAL A 256 -0.82 -0.63 -10.67
CA VAL A 256 -0.47 0.67 -10.09
C VAL A 256 1.04 0.87 -10.11
N GLY A 257 1.83 -0.19 -9.89
CA GLY A 257 3.29 -0.16 -9.93
C GLY A 257 3.84 -0.05 -11.35
N THR A 258 3.29 -0.77 -12.32
CA THR A 258 3.62 -0.61 -13.74
C THR A 258 3.03 0.68 -14.27
N GLY A 259 1.83 1.11 -13.86
CA GLY A 259 1.30 2.43 -14.18
C GLY A 259 2.18 3.56 -13.68
N ALA A 260 2.64 3.50 -12.43
CA ALA A 260 3.58 4.48 -11.87
C ALA A 260 4.95 4.39 -12.53
N PHE A 261 5.49 3.19 -12.78
CA PHE A 261 6.78 3.00 -13.45
C PHE A 261 6.76 3.42 -14.92
N VAL A 262 5.67 3.15 -15.63
CA VAL A 262 5.42 3.56 -17.01
C VAL A 262 5.14 5.06 -17.08
N ILE A 263 4.47 5.69 -16.11
CA ILE A 263 4.33 7.17 -16.06
C ILE A 263 5.66 7.84 -15.69
N LEU A 264 6.46 7.25 -14.79
CA LEU A 264 7.83 7.70 -14.48
C LEU A 264 8.79 7.50 -15.68
N ARG A 265 8.53 6.55 -16.59
CA ARG A 265 9.33 6.29 -17.80
C ARG A 265 8.80 6.98 -19.06
N LEU A 266 7.50 7.19 -19.21
CA LEU A 266 6.83 7.85 -20.34
C LEU A 266 6.89 9.38 -20.27
N ARG A 267 7.33 9.95 -19.14
CA ARG A 267 7.73 11.37 -19.10
C ARG A 267 8.95 11.69 -19.98
N ALA A 268 9.44 10.72 -20.77
CA ALA A 268 10.58 10.85 -21.66
C ALA A 268 10.28 10.79 -23.18
N VAL A 269 9.08 10.48 -23.70
CA VAL A 269 8.79 10.53 -25.17
C VAL A 269 7.30 10.85 -25.44
N ALA A 270 7.05 11.83 -26.33
CA ALA A 270 5.76 12.43 -26.76
C ALA A 270 4.86 11.50 -27.64
N PRO A 271 3.89 11.94 -28.51
CA PRO A 271 2.89 13.04 -28.56
C PRO A 271 1.44 12.49 -28.85
N GLY A 272 0.45 13.32 -29.22
CA GLY A 272 -0.73 12.82 -29.97
C GLY A 272 -2.01 13.68 -29.92
N VAL A 273 -2.25 14.45 -30.98
CA VAL A 273 -3.52 15.10 -31.31
C VAL A 273 -4.58 14.02 -31.62
N THR A 274 -5.78 14.12 -31.06
CA THR A 274 -6.96 13.43 -31.58
C THR A 274 -7.96 14.46 -32.08
N GLU A 275 -7.98 14.59 -33.40
CA GLU A 275 -9.01 15.23 -34.21
C GLU A 275 -10.20 14.27 -34.33
N GLN A 276 -11.41 14.75 -34.08
CA GLN A 276 -12.65 13.97 -34.21
C GLN A 276 -13.48 14.55 -35.36
N PRO A 277 -13.75 13.79 -36.45
CA PRO A 277 -14.50 14.29 -37.60
C PRO A 277 -16.03 14.24 -37.41
N ASN A 278 -16.66 15.37 -37.73
CA ASN A 278 -18.03 15.63 -38.22
C ASN A 278 -19.14 14.54 -38.11
N ALA A 279 -20.25 14.95 -37.47
CA ALA A 279 -21.62 14.62 -37.89
C ALA A 279 -22.57 15.81 -37.58
N ALA A 280 -23.56 16.02 -38.46
CA ALA A 280 -24.35 17.24 -38.75
C ALA A 280 -25.47 17.64 -37.71
N PRO A 281 -26.16 18.82 -37.86
CA PRO A 281 -26.81 19.64 -36.79
C PRO A 281 -28.37 19.60 -36.74
N PRO A 282 -29.13 20.48 -36.01
CA PRO A 282 -29.10 20.98 -34.61
C PRO A 282 -30.49 20.89 -33.88
N PRO A 283 -30.63 21.35 -32.61
CA PRO A 283 -31.56 22.46 -32.31
C PRO A 283 -30.86 23.65 -31.60
N PRO A 284 -31.46 24.85 -31.56
CA PRO A 284 -30.76 26.07 -31.17
C PRO A 284 -30.35 26.05 -29.70
N ALA A 285 -29.06 25.89 -29.45
CA ALA A 285 -28.48 26.00 -28.12
C ALA A 285 -28.18 27.45 -27.79
N LEU A 286 -28.62 27.86 -26.59
CA LEU A 286 -28.17 29.05 -25.88
C LEU A 286 -26.66 29.25 -26.07
N GLN A 287 -26.26 30.45 -26.48
CA GLN A 287 -24.86 30.79 -26.75
C GLN A 287 -23.97 30.38 -25.56
N PRO A 288 -22.93 29.55 -25.77
CA PRO A 288 -21.94 29.29 -24.74
C PRO A 288 -21.26 30.60 -24.34
N PRO A 289 -20.94 30.80 -23.04
CA PRO A 289 -20.15 31.94 -22.61
C PRO A 289 -18.82 31.98 -23.37
N PRO A 290 -18.30 33.18 -23.68
CA PRO A 290 -17.03 33.32 -24.39
C PRO A 290 -15.91 32.57 -23.65
N PRO A 291 -14.97 31.94 -24.36
CA PRO A 291 -13.87 31.23 -23.73
C PRO A 291 -13.07 32.18 -22.83
N PRO A 292 -12.61 31.72 -21.66
CA PRO A 292 -11.79 32.54 -20.79
C PRO A 292 -10.51 32.99 -21.53
N PRO A 293 -10.02 34.21 -21.28
CA PRO A 293 -8.82 34.72 -21.93
C PRO A 293 -7.62 33.79 -21.64
N PRO A 294 -6.71 33.62 -22.62
CA PRO A 294 -5.50 32.83 -22.42
C PRO A 294 -4.68 33.41 -21.27
N ARG A 295 -4.16 32.54 -20.40
CA ARG A 295 -3.31 32.98 -19.29
C ARG A 295 -1.97 33.50 -19.84
N PRO A 296 -1.41 34.59 -19.28
CA PRO A 296 -0.13 35.12 -19.71
C PRO A 296 0.98 34.08 -19.58
N LEU A 297 1.88 34.03 -20.56
CA LEU A 297 3.02 33.10 -20.57
C LEU A 297 4.17 33.62 -19.71
N GLN A 298 4.87 32.72 -19.03
CA GLN A 298 6.04 33.10 -18.23
C GLN A 298 7.16 33.71 -19.09
N SER A 299 7.31 33.24 -20.33
CA SER A 299 8.27 33.76 -21.32
C SER A 299 7.95 35.18 -21.81
N GLU A 300 6.74 35.67 -21.55
CA GLU A 300 6.25 36.98 -21.95
C GLU A 300 6.04 37.90 -20.74
N ALA A 301 6.25 37.38 -19.53
CA ALA A 301 6.11 38.14 -18.30
C ALA A 301 7.23 39.18 -18.17
N GLU A 302 6.85 40.42 -17.90
CA GLU A 302 7.77 41.46 -17.45
C GLU A 302 8.19 41.20 -16.00
N GLY A 303 9.40 41.59 -15.64
CA GLY A 303 9.99 41.35 -14.34
C GLY A 303 11.37 40.70 -14.41
N TYR A 304 11.90 40.28 -13.27
CA TYR A 304 13.26 39.75 -13.15
C TYR A 304 13.30 38.38 -12.50
N TYR A 305 14.37 37.66 -12.80
CA TYR A 305 14.65 36.30 -12.39
C TYR A 305 15.87 36.30 -11.47
N GLU A 306 15.70 35.93 -10.21
CA GLU A 306 16.79 35.85 -9.23
C GLU A 306 17.26 34.40 -9.05
N PRO A 307 18.58 34.14 -9.09
CA PRO A 307 19.11 32.80 -8.94
C PRO A 307 18.95 32.32 -7.50
N THR A 308 18.78 31.01 -7.32
CA THR A 308 18.71 30.37 -6.00
C THR A 308 20.05 30.45 -5.27
N TYR A 309 21.15 30.34 -6.02
CA TYR A 309 22.50 30.43 -5.49
C TYR A 309 23.22 31.67 -6.02
N GLN A 310 23.85 32.40 -5.10
CA GLN A 310 24.68 33.55 -5.46
C GLN A 310 26.09 33.06 -5.77
N PHE A 311 26.56 33.32 -6.99
CA PHE A 311 27.92 33.03 -7.40
C PHE A 311 28.65 34.30 -7.86
N THR A 312 29.97 34.24 -7.81
CA THR A 312 30.86 35.34 -8.23
C THR A 312 31.82 34.84 -9.29
N VAL A 313 32.06 35.66 -10.32
CA VAL A 313 33.06 35.42 -11.35
C VAL A 313 33.86 36.70 -11.54
N SER A 314 35.18 36.63 -11.38
CA SER A 314 36.08 37.78 -11.53
C SER A 314 35.62 39.02 -10.75
N ASP A 315 35.32 38.85 -9.46
CA ASP A 315 34.81 39.87 -8.52
C ASP A 315 33.43 40.47 -8.85
N ARG A 316 32.70 39.88 -9.80
CA ARG A 316 31.33 40.27 -10.17
C ARG A 316 30.35 39.21 -9.70
N ARG A 317 29.43 39.58 -8.83
CA ARG A 317 28.35 38.70 -8.37
C ARG A 317 27.21 38.74 -9.36
N PHE A 318 26.75 37.60 -9.83
CA PHE A 318 25.52 37.55 -10.61
C PHE A 318 24.34 37.81 -9.68
N THR A 319 23.43 38.70 -10.05
CA THR A 319 22.29 39.09 -9.19
C THR A 319 20.95 38.84 -9.81
N ARG A 320 20.75 39.20 -11.08
CA ARG A 320 19.44 39.11 -11.74
C ARG A 320 19.59 38.77 -13.22
N LEU A 321 18.55 38.16 -13.75
CA LEU A 321 18.31 37.95 -15.16
C LEU A 321 16.98 38.62 -15.52
N THR A 322 16.94 39.43 -16.56
CA THR A 322 15.71 40.02 -17.10
C THR A 322 15.52 39.51 -18.52
N LEU A 323 14.29 39.09 -18.85
CA LEU A 323 13.95 38.59 -20.19
C LEU A 323 13.16 39.61 -21.01
N ARG A 324 12.32 40.40 -20.34
CA ARG A 324 11.41 41.40 -20.92
C ARG A 324 11.50 42.70 -20.12
N PRO A 325 11.41 43.88 -20.76
CA PRO A 325 11.17 44.08 -22.20
C PRO A 325 12.40 43.78 -23.07
N GLN A 326 13.60 43.96 -22.53
CA GLN A 326 14.87 43.66 -23.18
C GLN A 326 15.64 42.63 -22.35
N PRO A 327 16.30 41.66 -23.00
CA PRO A 327 17.05 40.64 -22.29
C PRO A 327 18.40 41.18 -21.83
N PHE A 328 18.62 41.17 -20.52
CA PHE A 328 19.91 41.55 -19.93
C PHE A 328 20.16 40.77 -18.64
N VAL A 329 21.43 40.71 -18.26
CA VAL A 329 21.87 40.14 -16.99
C VAL A 329 22.48 41.23 -16.14
N THR A 330 22.31 41.11 -14.83
CA THR A 330 22.77 42.10 -13.88
C THR A 330 23.82 41.52 -12.97
N PHE A 331 24.99 42.14 -12.98
CA PHE A 331 26.08 41.84 -12.08
C PHE A 331 26.23 42.97 -11.05
N SER A 332 26.63 42.62 -9.84
CA SER A 332 27.08 43.59 -8.85
C SER A 332 28.57 43.44 -8.59
N ARG A 333 29.26 44.57 -8.52
CA ARG A 333 30.60 44.73 -7.96
C ARG A 333 30.46 45.62 -6.72
N ILE A 334 31.36 45.49 -5.75
CA ILE A 334 31.39 46.12 -4.41
C ILE A 334 30.53 47.39 -4.22
N VAL A 335 30.51 48.34 -5.16
CA VAL A 335 29.70 49.58 -5.09
C VAL A 335 28.86 49.86 -6.36
N THR A 336 28.96 49.05 -7.41
CA THR A 336 28.36 49.33 -8.72
C THR A 336 27.54 48.17 -9.24
N ARG A 337 26.34 48.47 -9.76
CA ARG A 337 25.52 47.53 -10.54
C ARG A 337 25.87 47.69 -12.02
N GLN A 338 26.08 46.59 -12.71
CA GLN A 338 26.36 46.56 -14.14
C GLN A 338 25.27 45.71 -14.81
N GLU A 339 24.53 46.31 -15.73
CA GLU A 339 23.55 45.64 -16.58
C GLU A 339 24.17 45.39 -17.95
N VAL A 340 24.02 44.17 -18.43
CA VAL A 340 24.72 43.69 -19.62
C VAL A 340 23.67 43.11 -20.55
N GLY A 341 23.44 43.80 -21.67
CA GLY A 341 22.51 43.38 -22.71
C GLY A 341 22.91 42.04 -23.32
N CYS A 342 21.92 41.23 -23.67
CA CYS A 342 22.14 39.98 -24.39
C CYS A 342 21.81 40.20 -25.87
N GLU A 343 22.84 40.28 -26.71
CA GLU A 343 22.67 40.55 -28.15
C GLU A 343 21.91 39.43 -28.87
N ASP A 344 22.26 38.17 -28.60
CA ASP A 344 21.54 37.01 -29.14
C ASP A 344 20.61 36.43 -28.06
N ALA A 345 19.33 36.75 -28.15
CA ALA A 345 18.30 36.22 -27.26
C ALA A 345 17.19 35.50 -28.04
N ARG A 346 16.99 34.21 -27.71
CA ARG A 346 15.87 33.39 -28.20
C ARG A 346 15.04 32.97 -27.01
N ILE A 347 13.89 33.63 -26.82
CA ILE A 347 12.99 33.41 -25.68
C ILE A 347 11.69 32.85 -26.23
N GLY A 348 11.37 31.61 -25.87
CA GLY A 348 10.10 30.95 -26.20
C GLY A 348 9.49 30.27 -24.99
N PRO A 349 8.26 29.76 -25.09
CA PRO A 349 7.56 29.14 -23.96
C PRO A 349 8.21 27.85 -23.45
N ALA A 350 9.05 27.21 -24.27
CA ALA A 350 9.73 25.95 -23.93
C ALA A 350 11.19 26.13 -23.52
N ALA A 351 11.86 27.16 -24.03
CA ALA A 351 13.30 27.33 -23.88
C ALA A 351 13.72 28.81 -23.92
N VAL A 352 14.83 29.08 -23.26
CA VAL A 352 15.52 30.37 -23.22
C VAL A 352 16.96 30.12 -23.63
N HIS A 353 17.43 30.86 -24.63
CA HIS A 353 18.84 30.90 -24.99
C HIS A 353 19.27 32.36 -25.03
N LEU A 354 20.24 32.72 -24.20
CA LEU A 354 20.79 34.08 -24.12
C LEU A 354 22.30 34.03 -24.28
N ARG A 355 22.83 35.06 -24.92
CA ARG A 355 24.25 35.30 -25.05
C ARG A 355 24.52 36.78 -24.77
N CYS A 356 25.23 37.06 -23.69
CA CYS A 356 25.47 38.40 -23.16
C CYS A 356 26.97 38.65 -22.96
N GLU A 357 27.52 39.66 -23.63
CA GLU A 357 28.95 39.95 -23.64
C GLU A 357 29.33 40.84 -22.46
N LEU A 358 30.09 40.28 -21.53
CA LEU A 358 30.51 40.95 -20.33
C LEU A 358 31.92 41.51 -20.54
N GLU A 359 32.01 42.82 -20.77
CA GLU A 359 33.28 43.52 -20.96
C GLU A 359 34.32 43.10 -19.92
N SER A 360 35.56 42.80 -20.38
CA SER A 360 36.72 42.33 -19.60
C SER A 360 36.60 40.96 -18.91
N VAL A 361 35.43 40.31 -18.92
CA VAL A 361 35.28 38.94 -18.43
C VAL A 361 35.21 37.98 -19.62
N GLY A 362 34.29 38.19 -20.55
CA GLY A 362 34.08 37.35 -21.72
C GLY A 362 32.60 37.09 -21.99
N MET A 363 32.23 35.86 -22.37
CA MET A 363 30.89 35.54 -22.83
C MET A 363 30.07 34.86 -21.74
N VAL A 364 28.84 35.34 -21.51
CA VAL A 364 27.85 34.68 -20.65
C VAL A 364 26.80 34.03 -21.53
N THR A 365 26.65 32.71 -21.46
CA THR A 365 25.55 31.98 -22.11
C THR A 365 24.60 31.41 -21.07
N ILE A 366 23.30 31.53 -21.34
CA ILE A 366 22.24 31.02 -20.47
C ILE A 366 21.30 30.17 -21.32
N ASP A 367 21.32 28.87 -21.06
CA ASP A 367 20.49 27.86 -21.74
C ASP A 367 19.48 27.28 -20.75
N GLY A 368 18.22 27.72 -20.85
CA GLY A 368 17.20 27.40 -19.86
C GLY A 368 15.89 26.87 -20.41
N GLN A 369 15.08 26.32 -19.50
CA GLN A 369 13.73 25.85 -19.73
C GLN A 369 12.82 26.34 -18.60
N PHE A 370 11.63 26.79 -18.96
CA PHE A 370 10.62 27.20 -17.99
C PHE A 370 10.01 25.96 -17.31
N THR A 371 9.94 25.98 -15.98
CA THR A 371 9.26 24.93 -15.21
C THR A 371 7.75 25.16 -15.17
N SER A 372 7.31 26.40 -15.42
CA SER A 372 5.90 26.80 -15.58
C SER A 372 5.68 27.51 -16.90
N ARG A 373 4.63 27.11 -17.64
CA ARG A 373 4.26 27.74 -18.91
C ARG A 373 3.56 29.09 -18.70
N SER A 374 2.75 29.21 -17.66
CA SER A 374 1.99 30.42 -17.35
C SER A 374 2.68 31.21 -16.24
N ILE A 375 2.48 32.54 -16.25
CA ILE A 375 2.97 33.43 -15.21
C ILE A 375 2.47 32.95 -13.84
N THR A 376 3.37 32.91 -12.87
CA THR A 376 3.03 32.51 -11.51
C THR A 376 3.58 33.51 -10.51
N ASN A 377 2.71 33.98 -9.61
CA ASN A 377 3.10 34.82 -8.48
C ASN A 377 3.58 33.98 -7.29
N ARG A 378 3.94 32.71 -7.52
CA ARG A 378 4.47 31.82 -6.47
C ARG A 378 5.94 32.13 -6.28
N LEU A 379 6.22 33.01 -5.32
CA LEU A 379 7.57 33.36 -4.90
C LEU A 379 8.37 32.14 -4.39
N ASP A 380 7.68 31.08 -3.96
CA ASP A 380 8.32 29.91 -3.35
C ASP A 380 8.69 28.78 -4.34
N ALA A 381 8.59 29.02 -5.66
CA ALA A 381 8.93 28.03 -6.68
C ALA A 381 9.80 28.64 -7.81
N PRO A 382 10.94 28.02 -8.16
CA PRO A 382 11.71 28.47 -9.30
C PRO A 382 10.94 28.20 -10.59
N VAL A 383 10.87 29.20 -11.46
CA VAL A 383 10.08 29.18 -12.70
C VAL A 383 10.94 28.95 -13.96
N LEU A 384 12.26 29.09 -13.82
CA LEU A 384 13.25 28.90 -14.88
C LEU A 384 14.41 28.08 -14.34
N ASN A 385 14.82 27.04 -15.06
CA ASN A 385 16.02 26.26 -14.78
C ASN A 385 16.97 26.40 -15.97
N ALA A 386 18.17 26.92 -15.74
CA ALA A 386 19.12 27.21 -16.81
C ALA A 386 20.54 26.77 -16.50
N LEU A 387 21.24 26.28 -17.52
CA LEU A 387 22.67 26.11 -17.52
C LEU A 387 23.33 27.46 -17.83
N ILE A 388 24.06 27.99 -16.87
CA ILE A 388 24.88 29.18 -17.03
C ILE A 388 26.29 28.72 -17.37
N THR A 389 26.84 29.23 -18.47
CA THR A 389 28.25 29.04 -18.82
C THR A 389 28.89 30.42 -19.00
N ILE A 390 30.01 30.65 -18.35
CA ILE A 390 30.78 31.88 -18.48
C ILE A 390 32.15 31.49 -19.00
N THR A 391 32.51 31.99 -20.18
CA THR A 391 33.82 31.81 -20.77
C THR A 391 34.60 33.11 -20.76
N ASN A 392 35.91 33.04 -20.65
CA ASN A 392 36.76 34.21 -20.78
C ASN A 392 36.87 34.67 -22.24
N THR A 393 37.55 35.81 -22.48
CA THR A 393 37.81 36.31 -23.84
C THR A 393 38.64 35.37 -24.72
N ARG A 394 39.30 34.37 -24.13
CA ARG A 394 40.05 33.30 -24.83
C ARG A 394 39.21 32.04 -25.07
N GLY A 395 37.95 32.01 -24.61
CA GLY A 395 37.05 30.87 -24.73
C GLY A 395 37.17 29.82 -23.62
N GLU A 396 38.02 30.03 -22.62
CA GLU A 396 38.17 29.11 -21.49
C GLU A 396 36.99 29.24 -20.53
N THR A 397 36.45 28.11 -20.04
CA THR A 397 35.30 28.13 -19.12
C THR A 397 35.74 28.56 -17.72
N LEU A 398 35.26 29.72 -17.26
CA LEU A 398 35.47 30.24 -15.91
C LEU A 398 34.44 29.69 -14.92
N PHE A 399 33.20 29.51 -15.39
CA PHE A 399 32.10 29.01 -14.57
C PHE A 399 31.11 28.23 -15.42
N ARG A 400 30.61 27.12 -14.87
CA ARG A 400 29.56 26.32 -15.50
C ARG A 400 28.72 25.63 -14.44
N ALA A 401 27.47 26.04 -14.31
CA ALA A 401 26.54 25.46 -13.33
C ALA A 401 25.10 25.51 -13.83
N ARG A 402 24.29 24.57 -13.35
CA ARG A 402 22.84 24.59 -13.57
C ARG A 402 22.16 25.25 -12.39
N GLU A 403 21.43 26.33 -12.66
CA GLU A 403 20.81 27.18 -11.67
C GLU A 403 19.30 27.27 -11.86
N SER A 404 18.60 27.43 -10.74
CA SER A 404 17.15 27.64 -10.71
C SER A 404 16.87 29.10 -10.35
N PHE A 405 15.88 29.71 -11.01
CA PHE A 405 15.56 31.12 -10.85
C PHE A 405 14.11 31.33 -10.43
N TYR A 406 13.91 32.24 -9.47
CA TYR A 406 12.62 32.73 -9.02
C TYR A 406 12.24 33.98 -9.80
N TRP A 407 10.97 34.08 -10.20
CA TRP A 407 10.49 35.27 -10.89
C TRP A 407 9.84 36.23 -9.91
N HIS A 408 10.13 37.51 -10.11
CA HIS A 408 9.59 38.62 -9.37
C HIS A 408 8.94 39.58 -10.36
N ALA A 409 7.78 40.11 -9.96
CA ALA A 409 7.15 41.22 -10.67
C ALA A 409 8.11 42.41 -10.74
N PRO A 410 8.00 43.27 -11.76
CA PRO A 410 8.79 44.50 -11.83
C PRO A 410 8.57 45.34 -10.56
N ASP A 411 9.66 45.97 -10.10
CA ASP A 411 9.72 46.77 -8.87
C ASP A 411 8.80 48.00 -8.92
#